data_AF-A0A0F9G1P0-F1
#
_entry.id   AF-A0A0F9G1P0-F1
#
_cell.length_a   1.000
_cell.length_b   1.000
_cell.length_c   1.000
_cell.angle_alpha   90.00
_cell.angle_beta   90.00
_cell.angle_gamma   90.00
#
_symmetry.space_group_name_H-M   'P 1'
#
loop_
_entity.id
_entity.type
_entity.pdbx_description
1 polymer ?
#
loop_
_entity_poly.entity_id
_entity_poly.type
_entity_poly.pdbx_seq_one_letter_code
_entity_poly.pdbx_strand_id
1 'polypeptide(L)'
;MGDKNQGDVLALLQERFPHGDPLFLELTLAELDGYSAKNYDYAAGGEDPNGNFNRIAQILRLYPGLNIADPRMIAILYAFKQLDQVLWSLSRGFEGRIEGIDERLTDIHVYIKIARAINAHMKEAGTARSEG
;
A
#
# COMPACT_ATOMS: atom_id res chain seq x y z
N MET A 1 27.97 2.15 4.85
CA MET A 1 27.54 3.41 5.51
C MET A 1 27.11 2.97 6.90
N GLY A 2 27.85 3.38 7.94
CA GLY A 2 27.78 2.76 9.26
C GLY A 2 26.39 2.85 9.88
N ASP A 3 25.95 1.75 10.48
CA ASP A 3 24.80 1.71 11.38
C ASP A 3 25.03 2.75 12.47
N LYS A 4 24.43 3.93 12.34
CA LYS A 4 24.30 4.81 13.50
C LYS A 4 23.33 4.10 14.42
N ASN A 5 23.76 3.83 15.65
CA ASN A 5 22.89 3.23 16.64
C ASN A 5 21.64 4.11 16.76
N GLN A 6 20.46 3.50 16.75
CA GLN A 6 19.17 4.20 16.83
C GLN A 6 19.14 5.21 17.99
N GLY A 7 19.84 4.90 19.10
CA GLY A 7 20.05 5.79 20.23
C GLY A 7 20.78 7.10 19.90
N ASP A 8 21.74 7.08 18.98
CA ASP A 8 22.50 8.27 18.57
C ASP A 8 21.61 9.26 17.80
N VAL A 9 20.71 8.74 16.95
CA VAL A 9 19.76 9.57 16.20
C VAL A 9 18.70 10.16 17.12
N LEU A 10 18.19 9.37 18.07
CA LEU A 10 17.25 9.85 19.07
C LEU A 10 17.86 10.96 19.94
N ALA A 11 19.13 10.83 20.34
CA ALA A 11 19.85 11.85 21.09
C ALA A 11 19.94 13.18 20.30
N LEU A 12 20.23 13.12 19.01
CA LEU A 12 20.25 14.30 18.12
C LEU A 12 18.87 14.94 17.98
N LEU A 13 17.81 14.13 17.90
CA LEU A 13 16.44 14.64 17.87
C LEU A 13 16.08 15.33 19.19
N GLN A 14 16.45 14.76 20.33
CA GLN A 14 16.20 15.37 21.64
C GLN A 14 17.00 16.68 21.81
N GLU A 15 18.23 16.74 21.32
CA GLU A 15 19.03 17.98 21.31
C GLU A 15 18.36 19.06 20.47
N ARG A 16 17.86 18.70 19.28
CA ARG A 16 17.19 19.63 18.36
C ARG A 16 15.82 20.09 18.88
N PHE A 17 15.12 19.22 19.57
CA PHE A 17 13.77 19.41 20.12
C PHE A 17 13.75 19.17 21.64
N PRO A 18 14.39 20.06 22.43
CA PRO A 18 14.65 19.81 23.86
C PRO A 18 13.39 19.77 24.73
N HIS A 19 12.27 20.29 24.24
CA HIS A 19 10.97 20.26 24.91
C HIS A 19 10.01 19.22 24.31
N GLY A 20 10.47 18.45 23.30
CA GLY A 20 9.71 17.34 22.74
C GLY A 20 9.63 16.18 23.72
N ASP A 21 8.48 15.51 23.74
CA ASP A 21 8.31 14.26 24.48
C ASP A 21 9.25 13.19 23.86
N PRO A 22 10.15 12.56 24.65
CA PRO A 22 11.06 11.54 24.14
C PRO A 22 10.35 10.39 23.43
N LEU A 23 9.18 9.96 23.91
CA LEU A 23 8.41 8.88 23.28
C LEU A 23 7.88 9.34 21.91
N PHE A 24 7.47 10.60 21.78
CA PHE A 24 7.03 11.14 20.50
C PHE A 24 8.18 11.13 19.47
N LEU A 25 9.39 11.48 19.88
CA LEU A 25 10.57 11.45 19.01
C LEU A 25 10.97 10.02 18.63
N GLU A 26 10.87 9.07 19.55
CA GLU A 26 11.10 7.65 19.29
C GLU A 26 10.09 7.09 18.28
N LEU A 27 8.81 7.36 18.47
CA LEU A 27 7.75 6.96 17.53
C LEU A 27 7.98 7.59 16.15
N THR A 28 8.36 8.87 16.09
CA THR A 28 8.70 9.55 14.84
C THR A 28 9.87 8.86 14.13
N LEU A 29 10.91 8.47 14.85
CA LEU A 29 12.05 7.75 14.27
C LEU A 29 11.63 6.39 13.69
N ALA A 30 10.82 5.63 14.44
CA ALA A 30 10.27 4.37 13.96
C ALA A 30 9.37 4.54 12.72
N GLU A 31 8.61 5.62 12.63
CA GLU A 31 7.80 5.96 11.44
C GLU A 31 8.67 6.23 10.22
N LEU A 32 9.80 6.95 10.39
CA LEU A 32 10.74 7.23 9.31
C LEU A 32 11.40 5.94 8.78
N ASP A 33 11.78 5.03 9.68
CA ASP A 33 12.31 3.72 9.30
C ASP A 33 11.27 2.90 8.53
N GLY A 34 10.03 2.87 9.02
CA GLY A 34 8.91 2.22 8.35
C GLY A 34 8.59 2.81 6.98
N TYR A 35 8.65 4.14 6.84
CA TYR A 35 8.46 4.83 5.56
C TYR A 35 9.55 4.45 4.56
N SER A 36 10.81 4.50 4.99
CA SER A 36 11.97 4.12 4.17
C SER A 36 11.88 2.67 3.68
N ALA A 37 11.56 1.73 4.59
CA ALA A 37 11.38 0.31 4.25
C ALA A 37 10.25 0.07 3.25
N LYS A 38 9.09 0.73 3.44
CA LYS A 38 7.96 0.62 2.49
C LYS A 38 8.30 1.19 1.12
N ASN A 39 8.93 2.36 1.08
CA ASN A 39 9.35 2.96 -0.18
C ASN A 39 10.40 2.12 -0.91
N TYR A 40 11.27 1.43 -0.16
CA TYR A 40 12.19 0.48 -0.77
C TYR A 40 11.42 -0.61 -1.52
N ASP A 41 10.40 -1.23 -0.90
CA ASP A 41 9.61 -2.26 -1.58
C ASP A 41 8.89 -1.71 -2.82
N TYR A 42 8.32 -0.50 -2.75
CA TYR A 42 7.50 0.08 -3.84
C TYR A 42 8.30 0.78 -4.96
N ALA A 43 9.49 1.29 -4.65
CA ALA A 43 10.18 2.26 -5.50
C ALA A 43 11.72 2.12 -5.48
N ALA A 44 12.29 1.08 -4.85
CA ALA A 44 13.75 0.88 -4.89
C ALA A 44 14.27 0.82 -6.33
N GLY A 45 15.21 1.71 -6.66
CA GLY A 45 15.76 1.83 -8.01
C GLY A 45 14.85 2.52 -9.03
N GLY A 46 13.78 3.17 -8.58
CA GLY A 46 12.99 4.14 -9.34
C GLY A 46 13.46 5.57 -9.09
N GLU A 47 13.14 6.47 -10.03
CA GLU A 47 13.45 7.91 -9.90
C GLU A 47 12.47 8.64 -8.98
N ASP A 48 11.27 8.09 -8.78
CA ASP A 48 10.18 8.70 -8.02
C ASP A 48 9.78 7.83 -6.80
N PRO A 49 9.95 8.32 -5.56
CA PRO A 49 9.56 7.60 -4.35
C PRO A 49 8.06 7.34 -4.24
N ASN A 50 7.22 8.03 -5.02
CA ASN A 50 5.77 7.84 -5.07
C ASN A 50 5.30 7.14 -6.35
N GLY A 51 6.21 6.52 -7.11
CA GLY A 51 5.94 5.98 -8.44
C GLY A 51 4.77 4.98 -8.50
N ASN A 52 4.57 4.17 -7.45
CA ASN A 52 3.45 3.24 -7.35
C ASN A 52 2.08 3.96 -7.34
N PHE A 53 1.96 5.04 -6.56
CA PHE A 53 0.73 5.84 -6.50
C PHE A 53 0.47 6.52 -7.85
N ASN A 54 1.53 7.02 -8.51
CA ASN A 54 1.43 7.64 -9.81
C ASN A 54 0.99 6.66 -10.90
N ARG A 55 1.50 5.41 -10.90
CA ARG A 55 1.06 4.35 -11.83
C ARG A 55 -0.42 4.02 -11.63
N ILE A 56 -0.85 3.78 -10.38
CA ILE A 56 -2.25 3.50 -10.07
C ILE A 56 -3.16 4.67 -10.51
N ALA A 57 -2.77 5.91 -10.21
CA ALA A 57 -3.52 7.09 -10.60
C ALA A 57 -3.67 7.22 -12.12
N GLN A 58 -2.60 6.98 -12.89
CA GLN A 58 -2.65 6.98 -14.35
C GLN A 58 -3.61 5.93 -14.91
N ILE A 59 -3.67 4.76 -14.29
CA ILE A 59 -4.57 3.68 -14.71
C ILE A 59 -6.02 4.02 -14.39
N LEU A 60 -6.31 4.57 -13.20
CA LEU A 60 -7.65 4.98 -12.83
C LEU A 60 -8.21 6.11 -13.72
N ARG A 61 -7.34 6.99 -14.24
CA ARG A 61 -7.74 8.03 -15.21
C ARG A 61 -8.34 7.46 -16.50
N LEU A 62 -8.07 6.20 -16.85
CA LEU A 62 -8.67 5.54 -18.02
C LEU A 62 -10.17 5.24 -17.83
N TYR A 63 -10.71 5.41 -16.62
CA TYR A 63 -12.09 5.05 -16.27
C TYR A 63 -12.84 6.24 -15.60
N PRO A 64 -13.14 7.32 -16.34
CA PRO A 64 -13.69 8.56 -15.76
C PRO A 64 -15.09 8.45 -15.14
N GLY A 65 -15.83 7.36 -15.41
CA GLY A 65 -17.14 7.08 -14.80
C GLY A 65 -17.10 6.17 -13.57
N LEU A 66 -15.90 5.82 -13.10
CA LEU A 66 -15.73 4.84 -12.03
C LEU A 66 -16.09 5.43 -10.67
N ASN A 67 -17.06 4.83 -9.98
CA ASN A 67 -17.38 5.19 -8.61
C ASN A 67 -16.33 4.62 -7.64
N ILE A 68 -15.41 5.46 -7.17
CA ILE A 68 -14.36 5.05 -6.23
C ILE A 68 -14.88 4.66 -4.84
N ALA A 69 -16.12 5.01 -4.49
CA ALA A 69 -16.76 4.59 -3.24
C ALA A 69 -17.46 3.22 -3.37
N ASP A 70 -17.50 2.62 -4.55
CA ASP A 70 -18.08 1.29 -4.74
C ASP A 70 -17.22 0.24 -4.01
N PRO A 71 -17.79 -0.57 -3.09
CA PRO A 71 -17.03 -1.57 -2.35
C PRO A 71 -16.40 -2.65 -3.26
N ARG A 72 -16.98 -2.92 -4.43
CA ARG A 72 -16.36 -3.79 -5.46
C ARG A 72 -15.09 -3.14 -5.99
N MET A 73 -15.13 -1.82 -6.20
CA MET A 73 -13.97 -1.08 -6.68
C MET A 73 -12.86 -1.05 -5.63
N ILE A 74 -13.19 -0.87 -4.34
CA ILE A 74 -12.20 -0.92 -3.26
C ILE A 74 -11.48 -2.28 -3.23
N ALA A 75 -12.22 -3.39 -3.33
CA ALA A 75 -11.61 -4.72 -3.39
C ALA A 75 -10.71 -4.90 -4.63
N ILE A 76 -11.14 -4.41 -5.79
CA ILE A 76 -10.33 -4.43 -7.02
C ILE A 76 -9.08 -3.56 -6.89
N LEU A 77 -9.16 -2.39 -6.26
CA LEU A 77 -8.01 -1.52 -6.00
C LEU A 77 -6.96 -2.21 -5.12
N TYR A 78 -7.39 -2.96 -4.10
CA TYR A 78 -6.47 -3.71 -3.24
C TYR A 78 -5.79 -4.85 -4.00
N ALA A 79 -6.55 -5.60 -4.81
CA ALA A 79 -5.96 -6.59 -5.72
C ALA A 79 -4.97 -5.93 -6.69
N PHE A 80 -5.34 -4.77 -7.24
CA PHE A 80 -4.51 -4.06 -8.22
C PHE A 80 -3.22 -3.54 -7.61
N LYS A 81 -3.26 -3.03 -6.38
CA LYS A 81 -2.07 -2.63 -5.61
C LYS A 81 -1.10 -3.81 -5.44
N GLN A 82 -1.61 -4.99 -5.05
CA GLN A 82 -0.76 -6.17 -4.90
C GLN A 82 -0.21 -6.65 -6.24
N LEU A 83 -1.00 -6.57 -7.31
CA LEU A 83 -0.55 -6.90 -8.67
C LEU A 83 0.56 -5.97 -9.17
N ASP A 84 0.43 -4.65 -8.99
CA ASP A 84 1.48 -3.68 -9.36
C ASP A 84 2.80 -4.02 -8.67
N GLN A 85 2.74 -4.39 -7.39
CA GLN A 85 3.92 -4.79 -6.64
C GLN A 85 4.54 -6.10 -7.14
N VAL A 86 3.73 -7.12 -7.45
CA VAL A 86 4.21 -8.37 -8.06
C VAL A 86 4.91 -8.08 -9.39
N LEU A 87 4.30 -7.28 -10.26
CA LEU A 87 4.87 -6.92 -11.55
C LEU A 87 6.18 -6.14 -11.39
N TRP A 88 6.23 -5.22 -10.42
CA TRP A 88 7.45 -4.49 -10.08
C TRP A 88 8.57 -5.44 -9.62
N SER A 89 8.28 -6.30 -8.64
CA SER A 89 9.19 -7.33 -8.13
C SER A 89 9.75 -8.21 -9.25
N LEU A 90 8.88 -8.74 -10.12
CA LEU A 90 9.28 -9.55 -11.27
C LEU A 90 10.16 -8.77 -12.26
N SER A 91 9.83 -7.51 -12.55
CA SER A 91 10.60 -6.67 -13.48
C SER A 91 12.02 -6.36 -12.99
N ARG A 92 12.25 -6.44 -11.67
CA ARG A 92 13.53 -6.13 -11.02
C ARG A 92 14.28 -7.37 -10.52
N GLY A 93 13.69 -8.55 -10.62
CA GLY A 93 14.25 -9.78 -10.04
C GLY A 93 14.40 -9.70 -8.52
N PHE A 94 13.43 -9.06 -7.86
CA PHE A 94 13.49 -8.74 -6.43
C PHE A 94 12.29 -9.31 -5.66
N GLU A 95 12.56 -9.85 -4.47
CA GLU A 95 11.56 -10.37 -3.54
C GLU A 95 11.40 -9.36 -2.39
N GLY A 96 10.18 -8.87 -2.17
CA GLY A 96 9.89 -7.79 -1.21
C GLY A 96 10.40 -8.09 0.21
N ARG A 97 10.80 -7.07 0.97
CA ARG A 97 11.32 -7.27 2.33
C ARG A 97 10.23 -7.64 3.33
N ILE A 98 9.02 -7.12 3.13
CA ILE A 98 7.89 -7.31 4.06
C ILE A 98 6.97 -8.45 3.60
N GLU A 99 6.57 -8.46 2.32
CA GLU A 99 5.73 -9.51 1.72
C GLU A 99 6.36 -9.93 0.39
N GLY A 100 6.52 -11.24 0.21
CA GLY A 100 7.04 -11.87 -1.00
C GLY A 100 6.01 -11.95 -2.13
N ILE A 101 6.41 -12.55 -3.24
CA ILE A 101 5.55 -12.64 -4.44
C ILE A 101 4.32 -13.52 -4.17
N ASP A 102 4.50 -14.67 -3.50
CA ASP A 102 3.43 -15.65 -3.27
C ASP A 102 2.38 -15.14 -2.26
N GLU A 103 2.79 -14.43 -1.21
CA GLU A 103 1.86 -13.79 -0.28
C GLU A 103 0.99 -12.77 -1.02
N ARG A 104 1.59 -11.95 -1.90
CA ARG A 104 0.86 -10.96 -2.69
C ARG A 104 -0.07 -11.59 -3.71
N LEU A 105 0.34 -12.68 -4.36
CA LEU A 105 -0.54 -13.45 -5.25
C LEU A 105 -1.73 -14.05 -4.48
N THR A 106 -1.50 -14.49 -3.24
CA THR A 106 -2.57 -14.97 -2.35
C THR A 106 -3.56 -13.85 -2.03
N ASP A 107 -3.08 -12.66 -1.69
CA ASP A 107 -3.93 -11.49 -1.45
C ASP A 107 -4.78 -11.11 -2.67
N ILE A 108 -4.18 -11.11 -3.87
CA ILE A 108 -4.91 -10.87 -5.13
C ILE A 108 -6.09 -11.83 -5.25
N HIS A 109 -5.83 -13.12 -5.03
CA HIS A 109 -6.87 -14.15 -5.10
C HIS A 109 -7.99 -13.93 -4.06
N VAL A 110 -7.65 -13.53 -2.84
CA VAL A 110 -8.62 -13.19 -1.78
C VAL A 110 -9.47 -11.98 -2.19
N TYR A 111 -8.84 -10.88 -2.61
CA TYR A 111 -9.55 -9.66 -2.96
C TYR A 111 -10.48 -9.83 -4.17
N ILE A 112 -10.07 -10.61 -5.18
CA ILE A 112 -10.93 -10.92 -6.33
C ILE A 112 -12.16 -11.74 -5.90
N LYS A 113 -12.02 -12.69 -4.97
CA LYS A 113 -13.17 -13.41 -4.40
C LYS A 113 -14.13 -12.49 -3.66
N ILE A 114 -13.60 -11.57 -2.85
CA ILE A 114 -14.40 -10.57 -2.13
C ILE A 114 -15.17 -9.69 -3.12
N ALA A 115 -14.51 -9.19 -4.17
CA ALA A 115 -15.17 -8.38 -5.21
C ALA A 115 -16.32 -9.15 -5.88
N ARG A 116 -16.14 -10.45 -6.16
CA ARG A 116 -17.20 -11.32 -6.69
C ARG A 116 -18.36 -11.48 -5.73
N ALA A 117 -18.09 -11.73 -4.44
CA ALA A 117 -19.12 -11.89 -3.42
C ALA A 117 -19.96 -10.62 -3.25
N ILE A 118 -19.31 -9.45 -3.16
CA ILE A 118 -20.00 -8.16 -3.08
C ILE A 118 -20.90 -7.96 -4.32
N ASN A 119 -20.38 -8.25 -5.51
CA ASN A 119 -21.16 -8.13 -6.74
C ASN A 119 -22.38 -9.07 -6.78
N ALA A 120 -22.27 -10.28 -6.23
CA ALA A 120 -23.39 -11.21 -6.11
C ALA A 120 -24.48 -10.66 -5.18
N HIS A 121 -24.10 -10.23 -3.96
CA HIS A 121 -25.06 -9.66 -2.99
C HIS A 121 -25.76 -8.39 -3.51
N MET A 122 -25.04 -7.54 -4.25
CA MET A 122 -25.65 -6.34 -4.84
C MET A 122 -26.69 -6.68 -5.92
N LYS A 123 -26.45 -7.75 -6.71
CA LYS A 123 -27.44 -8.24 -7.69
C LYS A 123 -28.69 -8.76 -6.99
N GLU A 124 -28.52 -9.59 -5.96
CA GLU A 124 -29.63 -10.13 -5.16
C GLU A 124 -30.47 -9.01 -4.53
N ALA A 125 -29.82 -8.02 -3.93
CA ALA A 125 -30.49 -6.87 -3.33
C ALA A 125 -31.19 -5.97 -4.37
N GLY A 126 -30.69 -5.91 -5.61
CA GLY A 126 -31.33 -5.20 -6.71
C GLY A 126 -32.60 -5.91 -7.19
N THR A 127 -32.54 -7.23 -7.37
CA THR A 127 -33.68 -8.06 -7.78
C THR A 127 -34.81 -8.02 -6.74
N ALA A 128 -34.48 -8.09 -5.44
CA ALA A 128 -35.46 -8.03 -4.36
C ALA A 128 -36.23 -6.70 -4.29
N ARG A 129 -35.68 -5.60 -4.81
CA ARG A 129 -36.35 -4.28 -4.85
C ARG A 129 -37.22 -4.06 -6.07
N SER A 130 -37.07 -4.85 -7.13
CA SER A 130 -37.90 -4.76 -8.34
C SER A 130 -39.17 -5.62 -8.28
N GLU A 131 -39.29 -6.49 -7.27
CA GLU A 131 -40.41 -7.42 -7.08
C GLU A 131 -41.42 -6.98 -6.00
N GLY A 132 -41.22 -5.83 -5.36
CA GLY A 132 -42.13 -5.24 -4.35
C GLY A 132 -42.61 -3.85 -4.75
#